data_AF-A0A2W0BD91-F1
#
_entry.id   AF-A0A2W0BD91-F1
#
_cell.length_a   1.000
_cell.length_b   1.000
_cell.length_c   1.000
_cell.angle_alpha   90.00
_cell.angle_beta   90.00
_cell.angle_gamma   90.00
#
_symmetry.space_group_name_H-M   'P 1'
#
loop_
_entity.id
_entity.type
_entity.pdbx_description
1 polymer ?
#
loop_
_entity_poly.entity_id
_entity_poly.type
_entity_poly.pdbx_seq_one_letter_code
_entity_poly.pdbx_strand_id
1 'polypeptide(L)'
;MLLPYYIASMNIEHEYFEKTGEYRPFPGICLVDTFELTEAQQVGFSFMSEENTARVKRQKDSPIFVIIGNPPYNAGQVDENDNNKNRKYPVIDSRVSETYAKASTATLLRKLQDPYVKAIRWATDRIKSEGVVAFVSNGSFVHDRSMDGMRAYLEREFDAIYIVDLAGNVRKFPQYAGTTHNVFGIKVGVCVSFLIRRSATRTGTTKLNYVEAQPGWRKEKKLQFLQDNFSLSKTKWIELTPDTRHNWIDIGESSDYAAFTPIRQDGDETGLFKQYSLGVSTNRDAVAYNFSETALMKNVTAFAKIYNAEQARFQLEKPDDLDKWLDEQKLKWSRNLKRHFRGGDALQVSGSRIRGTCYRPFTQMQLYLADIVVDEPASAIEFSPLGEPGYQNRTIYVTDVGGRSDFSVLVTDRPADLHFCASSDGFQGFPVYTYDEDSSNRCENITDWA
;
A
#
# COMPACT_ATOMS: atom_id res chain seq x y z
N MET A 1 -21.55 -8.60 7.77
CA MET A 1 -21.40 -10.02 8.14
C MET A 1 -22.48 -10.38 9.15
N LEU A 2 -23.25 -11.46 8.95
CA LEU A 2 -24.41 -11.78 9.79
C LEU A 2 -24.04 -12.44 11.13
N LEU A 3 -23.11 -13.40 11.13
CA LEU A 3 -22.70 -14.09 12.36
C LEU A 3 -22.06 -13.14 13.41
N PRO A 4 -21.11 -12.25 13.07
CA PRO A 4 -20.58 -11.28 14.02
C PRO A 4 -21.63 -10.33 14.57
N TYR A 5 -22.66 -10.00 13.79
CA TYR A 5 -23.78 -9.17 14.26
C TYR A 5 -24.55 -9.87 15.40
N TYR A 6 -24.89 -11.15 15.24
CA TYR A 6 -25.57 -11.91 16.29
C TYR A 6 -24.70 -12.07 17.54
N ILE A 7 -23.42 -12.42 17.38
CA ILE A 7 -22.49 -12.56 18.51
C ILE A 7 -22.37 -11.23 19.28
N ALA A 8 -22.21 -10.12 18.57
CA ALA A 8 -22.11 -8.80 19.22
C ALA A 8 -23.41 -8.41 19.94
N SER A 9 -24.58 -8.63 19.33
CA SER A 9 -25.88 -8.35 19.98
C SER A 9 -26.02 -9.17 21.26
N MET A 10 -25.78 -10.48 21.19
CA MET A 10 -25.90 -11.38 22.34
C MET A 10 -24.92 -11.04 23.46
N ASN A 11 -23.66 -10.73 23.13
CA ASN A 11 -22.67 -10.38 24.15
C ASN A 11 -23.02 -9.08 24.88
N ILE A 12 -23.52 -8.06 24.18
CA ILE A 12 -23.95 -6.80 24.79
C ILE A 12 -25.17 -7.03 25.70
N GLU A 13 -26.17 -7.76 25.22
CA GLU A 13 -27.38 -8.07 25.98
C GLU A 13 -27.08 -8.95 27.20
N HIS A 14 -26.15 -9.91 27.06
CA HIS A 14 -25.73 -10.78 28.14
C HIS A 14 -24.97 -10.01 29.23
N GLU A 15 -24.00 -9.17 28.86
CA GLU A 15 -23.26 -8.34 29.84
C GLU A 15 -24.20 -7.35 30.56
N TYR A 16 -25.21 -6.81 29.85
CA TYR A 16 -26.25 -5.99 30.48
C TYR A 16 -27.07 -6.80 31.50
N PHE A 17 -27.48 -8.02 31.14
CA PHE A 17 -28.19 -8.92 32.04
C PHE A 17 -27.33 -9.29 33.27
N GLU A 18 -26.06 -9.64 33.11
CA GLU A 18 -25.17 -9.98 34.24
C GLU A 18 -25.01 -8.82 35.22
N LYS A 19 -24.97 -7.57 34.74
CA LYS A 19 -24.84 -6.38 35.59
C LYS A 19 -26.14 -5.94 36.26
N THR A 20 -27.28 -6.17 35.63
CA THR A 20 -28.57 -5.58 36.06
C THR A 20 -29.58 -6.59 36.60
N GLY A 21 -29.40 -7.88 36.28
CA GLY A 21 -30.35 -8.95 36.57
C GLY A 21 -31.59 -8.98 35.68
N GLU A 22 -31.72 -8.06 34.71
CA GLU A 22 -32.88 -7.95 33.81
C GLU A 22 -32.44 -8.07 32.35
N TYR A 23 -33.06 -8.98 31.60
CA TYR A 23 -32.80 -9.09 30.16
C TYR A 23 -33.48 -7.92 29.43
N ARG A 24 -32.71 -7.21 28.61
CA ARG A 24 -33.24 -6.23 27.66
C ARG A 24 -32.54 -6.37 26.32
N PRO A 25 -33.28 -6.39 25.19
CA PRO A 25 -32.67 -6.39 23.87
C PRO A 25 -31.89 -5.09 23.64
N PHE A 26 -30.83 -5.13 22.83
CA PHE A 26 -30.02 -3.95 22.54
C PHE A 26 -30.46 -3.27 21.24
N PRO A 27 -31.25 -2.17 21.28
CA PRO A 27 -31.77 -1.52 20.08
C PRO A 27 -30.72 -0.69 19.33
N GLY A 28 -29.49 -0.58 19.86
CA GLY A 28 -28.43 0.25 19.31
C GLY A 28 -27.60 -0.42 18.20
N ILE A 29 -27.63 -1.75 18.09
CA ILE A 29 -26.86 -2.47 17.06
C ILE A 29 -27.59 -2.42 15.71
N CYS A 30 -26.81 -2.18 14.64
CA CYS A 30 -27.29 -2.12 13.26
C CYS A 30 -26.50 -3.10 12.40
N LEU A 31 -27.18 -3.86 11.54
CA LEU A 31 -26.54 -4.68 10.51
C LEU A 31 -26.39 -3.85 9.25
N VAL A 32 -25.20 -3.31 8.99
CA VAL A 32 -24.98 -2.38 7.86
C VAL A 32 -23.52 -2.29 7.44
N ASP A 33 -23.27 -1.91 6.18
CA ASP A 33 -21.97 -1.42 5.72
C ASP A 33 -21.85 0.09 6.01
N THR A 34 -20.94 0.45 6.91
CA THR A 34 -20.82 1.83 7.42
C THR A 34 -20.38 2.83 6.34
N PHE A 35 -19.57 2.42 5.36
CA PHE A 35 -19.16 3.31 4.28
C PHE A 35 -20.29 3.53 3.28
N GLU A 36 -21.07 2.49 2.98
CA GLU A 36 -22.25 2.59 2.10
C GLU A 36 -23.34 3.51 2.66
N LEU A 37 -23.39 3.71 4.00
CA LEU A 37 -24.31 4.66 4.61
C LEU A 37 -24.09 6.12 4.18
N THR A 38 -22.89 6.45 3.71
CA THR A 38 -22.54 7.80 3.22
C THR A 38 -22.88 8.02 1.76
N GLU A 39 -23.19 6.96 1.01
CA GLU A 39 -23.53 7.02 -0.41
C GLU A 39 -24.97 7.54 -0.62
N ALA A 40 -25.16 8.36 -1.65
CA ALA A 40 -26.48 8.92 -2.00
C ALA A 40 -27.45 7.86 -2.55
N GLN A 41 -26.92 6.87 -3.27
CA GLN A 41 -27.65 5.70 -3.73
C GLN A 41 -27.27 4.50 -2.85
N GLN A 42 -28.14 4.13 -1.93
CA GLN A 42 -28.02 2.87 -1.21
C GLN A 42 -28.39 1.75 -2.17
N VAL A 43 -27.42 0.94 -2.58
CA VAL A 43 -27.68 -0.18 -3.49
C VAL A 43 -28.50 -1.22 -2.70
N GLY A 44 -29.82 -1.16 -2.90
CA GLY A 44 -30.84 -2.12 -2.45
C GLY A 44 -30.45 -3.00 -1.26
N PHE A 45 -30.70 -2.52 -0.03
CA PHE A 45 -30.68 -3.35 1.18
C PHE A 45 -31.88 -4.32 1.20
N SER A 46 -32.02 -5.18 0.19
CA SER A 46 -33.11 -6.18 0.06
C SER A 46 -33.19 -7.17 1.24
N PHE A 47 -32.21 -7.16 2.15
CA PHE A 47 -32.11 -8.03 3.31
C PHE A 47 -32.32 -7.31 4.65
N MET A 48 -32.61 -5.99 4.65
CA MET A 48 -32.87 -5.27 5.90
C MET A 48 -34.34 -5.35 6.30
N SER A 49 -34.59 -5.75 7.54
CA SER A 49 -35.92 -5.57 8.13
C SER A 49 -36.25 -4.09 8.29
N GLU A 50 -37.54 -3.76 8.34
CA GLU A 50 -38.01 -2.40 8.67
C GLU A 50 -37.41 -1.92 10.00
N GLU A 51 -37.28 -2.83 10.96
CA GLU A 51 -36.70 -2.54 12.27
C GLU A 51 -35.22 -2.16 12.17
N ASN A 52 -34.39 -2.89 11.41
CA ASN A 52 -32.99 -2.54 11.22
C ASN A 52 -32.84 -1.20 10.50
N THR A 53 -33.69 -0.95 9.50
CA THR A 53 -33.72 0.33 8.77
C THR A 53 -34.05 1.50 9.70
N ALA A 54 -35.01 1.32 10.63
CA ALA A 54 -35.34 2.32 11.63
C ALA A 54 -34.19 2.58 12.62
N ARG A 55 -33.47 1.53 13.05
CA ARG A 55 -32.27 1.66 13.90
C ARG A 55 -31.16 2.43 13.19
N VAL A 56 -30.90 2.11 11.93
CA VAL A 56 -29.90 2.82 11.09
C VAL A 56 -30.26 4.29 10.93
N LYS A 57 -31.53 4.62 10.63
CA LYS A 57 -31.96 6.01 10.50
C LYS A 57 -31.76 6.78 11.81
N ARG A 58 -32.18 6.21 12.95
CA ARG A 58 -31.96 6.79 14.28
C ARG A 58 -30.47 7.03 14.54
N GLN A 59 -29.61 6.08 14.18
CA GLN A 59 -28.16 6.20 14.34
C GLN A 59 -27.53 7.28 13.45
N LYS A 60 -28.04 7.47 12.22
CA LYS A 60 -27.59 8.56 11.33
C LYS A 60 -27.93 9.95 11.89
N ASP A 61 -29.14 10.09 12.45
CA ASP A 61 -29.63 11.36 12.97
C ASP A 61 -28.99 11.74 14.31
N SER A 62 -28.45 10.77 15.05
CA SER A 62 -27.80 11.00 16.34
C SER A 62 -26.53 11.87 16.23
N PRO A 63 -26.32 12.84 17.15
CA PRO A 63 -25.04 13.53 17.28
C PRO A 63 -24.03 12.59 17.95
N ILE A 64 -23.09 12.04 17.17
CA ILE A 64 -22.10 11.10 17.68
C ILE A 64 -20.88 11.88 18.18
N PHE A 65 -20.65 11.81 19.48
CA PHE A 65 -19.50 12.44 20.14
C PHE A 65 -18.28 11.51 20.23
N VAL A 66 -18.50 10.19 20.35
CA VAL A 66 -17.41 9.21 20.49
C VAL A 66 -17.55 8.12 19.44
N ILE A 67 -16.45 7.84 18.75
CA ILE A 67 -16.33 6.70 17.84
C ILE A 67 -15.16 5.85 18.32
N ILE A 68 -15.44 4.60 18.67
CA ILE A 68 -14.42 3.63 19.10
C ILE A 68 -14.45 2.40 18.19
N GLY A 69 -13.31 1.75 18.00
CA GLY A 69 -13.27 0.48 17.25
C GLY A 69 -11.89 -0.01 16.85
N ASN A 70 -11.90 -1.15 16.17
CA ASN A 70 -10.77 -1.74 15.47
C ASN A 70 -11.15 -1.86 13.99
N PRO A 71 -11.03 -0.78 13.19
CA PRO A 71 -11.43 -0.80 11.79
C PRO A 71 -10.65 -1.87 11.01
N PRO A 72 -11.24 -2.43 9.94
CA PRO A 72 -10.55 -3.41 9.10
C PRO A 72 -9.31 -2.77 8.48
N TYR A 73 -8.26 -3.57 8.31
CA TYR A 73 -7.04 -3.19 7.59
C TYR A 73 -6.79 -4.17 6.46
N ASN A 74 -6.69 -3.65 5.24
CA ASN A 74 -6.34 -4.41 4.05
C ASN A 74 -5.73 -3.49 2.98
N ALA A 75 -4.41 -3.46 2.90
CA ALA A 75 -3.66 -2.65 1.93
C ALA A 75 -3.81 -3.15 0.46
N GLY A 76 -4.62 -4.19 0.23
CA GLY A 76 -5.00 -4.72 -1.07
C GLY A 76 -4.56 -6.18 -1.27
N GLN A 77 -5.02 -6.77 -2.37
CA GLN A 77 -4.66 -8.13 -2.77
C GLN A 77 -3.16 -8.26 -3.09
N VAL A 78 -2.59 -9.43 -2.76
CA VAL A 78 -1.18 -9.77 -3.05
C VAL A 78 -1.08 -10.37 -4.44
N ASP A 79 -2.07 -11.17 -4.85
CA ASP A 79 -2.23 -11.68 -6.19
C ASP A 79 -3.44 -11.04 -6.88
N GLU A 80 -3.33 -10.73 -8.17
CA GLU A 80 -4.48 -10.26 -8.96
C GLU A 80 -5.53 -11.36 -9.10
N ASN A 81 -5.09 -12.61 -9.03
CA ASN A 81 -5.92 -13.82 -9.06
C ASN A 81 -6.66 -14.09 -7.73
N ASP A 82 -6.49 -13.29 -6.68
CA ASP A 82 -7.28 -13.46 -5.45
C ASP A 82 -8.72 -12.91 -5.61
N ASN A 83 -8.98 -12.14 -6.68
CA ASN A 83 -10.21 -11.41 -6.98
C ASN A 83 -10.86 -10.70 -5.76
N ASN A 84 -10.04 -10.27 -4.81
CA ASN A 84 -10.46 -9.73 -3.51
C ASN A 84 -10.14 -8.24 -3.43
N LYS A 85 -10.52 -7.51 -4.48
CA LYS A 85 -10.33 -6.06 -4.56
C LYS A 85 -11.17 -5.38 -3.48
N ASN A 86 -10.58 -4.40 -2.80
CA ASN A 86 -11.33 -3.57 -1.86
C ASN A 86 -12.55 -2.97 -2.57
N ARG A 87 -13.73 -3.08 -1.95
CA ARG A 87 -14.96 -2.47 -2.44
C ARG A 87 -14.74 -0.97 -2.63
N LYS A 88 -15.22 -0.43 -3.75
CA LYS A 88 -15.19 1.01 -4.03
C LYS A 88 -16.36 1.68 -3.33
N TYR A 89 -16.09 2.85 -2.74
CA TYR A 89 -17.08 3.64 -2.03
C TYR A 89 -16.92 5.10 -2.48
N PRO A 90 -17.59 5.51 -3.58
CA PRO A 90 -17.33 6.77 -4.26
C PRO A 90 -17.28 8.00 -3.35
N VAL A 91 -18.19 8.12 -2.38
CA VAL A 91 -18.24 9.28 -1.48
C VAL A 91 -17.01 9.32 -0.57
N ILE A 92 -16.74 8.24 0.18
CA ILE A 92 -15.59 8.22 1.10
C ILE A 92 -14.26 8.23 0.35
N ASP A 93 -14.20 7.62 -0.84
CA ASP A 93 -13.02 7.64 -1.72
C ASP A 93 -12.74 9.07 -2.21
N SER A 94 -13.79 9.82 -2.57
CA SER A 94 -13.68 11.26 -2.89
C SER A 94 -13.20 12.06 -1.69
N ARG A 95 -13.75 11.80 -0.50
CA ARG A 95 -13.30 12.46 0.73
C ARG A 95 -11.83 12.21 1.01
N VAL A 96 -11.35 10.97 0.89
CA VAL A 96 -9.91 10.66 1.05
C VAL A 96 -9.07 11.36 -0.03
N SER A 97 -9.56 11.44 -1.26
CA SER A 97 -8.86 12.11 -2.37
C SER A 97 -8.75 13.63 -2.15
N GLU A 98 -9.85 14.30 -1.85
CA GLU A 98 -9.95 15.75 -1.63
C GLU A 98 -9.21 16.22 -0.37
N THR A 99 -8.96 15.30 0.56
CA THR A 99 -8.28 15.57 1.82
C THR A 99 -6.84 15.09 1.80
N TYR A 100 -6.63 13.81 2.09
CA TYR A 100 -5.32 13.23 2.32
C TYR A 100 -4.49 13.15 1.03
N ALA A 101 -5.09 12.74 -0.09
CA ALA A 101 -4.32 12.56 -1.32
C ALA A 101 -3.86 13.90 -1.90
N LYS A 102 -4.76 14.90 -1.95
CA LYS A 102 -4.45 16.23 -2.47
C LYS A 102 -3.37 16.97 -1.68
N ALA A 103 -3.25 16.69 -0.37
CA ALA A 103 -2.23 17.29 0.49
C ALA A 103 -0.91 16.51 0.52
N SER A 104 -0.84 15.33 -0.10
CA SER A 104 0.37 14.53 -0.15
C SER A 104 1.28 14.99 -1.28
N THR A 105 2.59 14.95 -1.01
CA THR A 105 3.65 15.17 -2.00
C THR A 105 4.11 13.87 -2.66
N ALA A 106 3.62 12.71 -2.21
CA ALA A 106 4.02 11.42 -2.74
C ALA A 106 3.31 11.08 -4.06
N THR A 107 4.05 10.50 -5.00
CA THR A 107 3.53 10.10 -6.31
C THR A 107 2.60 8.88 -6.23
N LEU A 108 2.90 7.92 -5.34
CA LEU A 108 2.14 6.68 -5.19
C LEU A 108 1.29 6.67 -3.92
N LEU A 109 -0.01 6.90 -4.09
CA LEU A 109 -0.97 7.09 -3.00
C LEU A 109 -1.87 5.87 -2.71
N ARG A 110 -1.47 4.68 -3.19
CA ARG A 110 -2.25 3.44 -3.03
C ARG A 110 -2.57 3.13 -1.57
N LYS A 111 -1.67 3.44 -0.63
CA LYS A 111 -1.88 3.13 0.80
C LYS A 111 -3.03 3.92 1.43
N LEU A 112 -3.40 5.09 0.87
CA LEU A 112 -4.56 5.85 1.33
C LEU A 112 -5.89 5.13 1.05
N GLN A 113 -5.89 4.10 0.19
CA GLN A 113 -7.07 3.29 -0.11
C GLN A 113 -7.31 2.15 0.90
N ASP A 114 -6.46 1.99 1.91
CA ASP A 114 -6.64 1.00 2.97
C ASP A 114 -7.93 1.33 3.78
N PRO A 115 -8.81 0.34 4.05
CA PRO A 115 -10.04 0.56 4.79
C PRO A 115 -9.88 1.28 6.15
N TYR A 116 -8.76 1.15 6.86
CA TYR A 116 -8.57 1.87 8.12
C TYR A 116 -8.41 3.39 7.90
N VAL A 117 -7.82 3.81 6.78
CA VAL A 117 -7.70 5.23 6.40
C VAL A 117 -9.08 5.80 6.10
N LYS A 118 -9.91 5.04 5.37
CA LYS A 118 -11.32 5.39 5.11
C LYS A 118 -12.12 5.45 6.41
N ALA A 119 -11.88 4.54 7.35
CA ALA A 119 -12.53 4.54 8.66
C ALA A 119 -12.18 5.80 9.47
N ILE A 120 -10.90 6.22 9.48
CA ILE A 120 -10.48 7.46 10.13
C ILE A 120 -11.14 8.66 9.46
N ARG A 121 -11.13 8.74 8.12
CA ARG A 121 -11.79 9.84 7.38
C ARG A 121 -13.29 9.90 7.67
N TRP A 122 -13.97 8.76 7.64
CA TRP A 122 -15.39 8.62 7.93
C TRP A 122 -15.70 9.06 9.36
N ALA A 123 -14.93 8.58 10.33
CA ALA A 123 -15.12 8.92 11.74
C ALA A 123 -14.92 10.42 11.98
N THR A 124 -13.89 10.99 11.34
CA THR A 124 -13.56 12.42 11.42
C THR A 124 -14.68 13.30 10.88
N ASP A 125 -15.33 12.87 9.79
CA ASP A 125 -16.49 13.55 9.22
C ASP A 125 -17.75 13.33 10.09
N ARG A 126 -17.90 12.16 10.71
CA ARG A 126 -19.06 11.77 11.51
C ARG A 126 -19.19 12.48 12.85
N ILE A 127 -18.08 12.80 13.52
CA ILE A 127 -18.05 13.56 14.79
C ILE A 127 -18.32 15.06 14.59
N LYS A 128 -18.26 15.56 13.35
CA LYS A 128 -18.54 16.97 13.00
C LYS A 128 -17.68 17.99 13.77
N SER A 129 -18.23 18.66 14.78
CA SER A 129 -17.61 19.81 15.44
C SER A 129 -16.78 19.45 16.66
N GLU A 130 -17.12 18.38 17.38
CA GLU A 130 -16.44 18.00 18.62
C GLU A 130 -16.61 16.50 18.86
N GLY A 131 -15.63 15.90 19.53
CA GLY A 131 -15.67 14.49 19.84
C GLY A 131 -14.31 13.82 19.89
N VAL A 132 -14.35 12.51 20.04
CA VAL A 132 -13.17 11.64 20.14
C VAL A 132 -13.31 10.47 19.17
N VAL A 133 -12.29 10.25 18.35
CA VAL A 133 -12.11 9.00 17.60
C VAL A 133 -11.01 8.20 18.28
N ALA A 134 -11.32 6.99 18.72
CA ALA A 134 -10.35 6.08 19.34
C ALA A 134 -10.28 4.76 18.57
N PHE A 135 -9.20 4.55 17.83
CA PHE A 135 -9.03 3.36 17.01
C PHE A 135 -7.75 2.58 17.31
N VAL A 136 -7.89 1.26 17.32
CA VAL A 136 -6.76 0.35 17.12
C VAL A 136 -6.65 0.09 15.62
N SER A 137 -5.54 0.45 14.99
CA SER A 137 -5.40 0.37 13.53
C SER A 137 -3.95 0.09 13.10
N ASN A 138 -3.73 -0.02 11.79
CA ASN A 138 -2.39 -0.11 11.23
C ASN A 138 -1.62 1.19 11.51
N GLY A 139 -0.47 1.08 12.20
CA GLY A 139 0.36 2.23 12.59
C GLY A 139 1.14 2.89 11.45
N SER A 140 1.01 2.39 10.21
CA SER A 140 1.80 2.88 9.08
C SER A 140 1.65 4.39 8.80
N PHE A 141 0.50 5.00 9.10
CA PHE A 141 0.30 6.44 8.87
C PHE A 141 1.21 7.36 9.70
N VAL A 142 1.75 6.85 10.81
CA VAL A 142 2.69 7.58 11.67
C VAL A 142 4.08 7.66 11.01
N HIS A 143 4.46 6.62 10.26
CA HIS A 143 5.84 6.43 9.79
C HIS A 143 6.02 6.56 8.27
N ASP A 144 4.98 6.30 7.48
CA ASP A 144 5.11 6.15 6.03
C ASP A 144 5.12 7.50 5.32
N ARG A 145 6.05 7.68 4.38
CA ARG A 145 6.19 8.93 3.61
C ARG A 145 4.93 9.32 2.84
N SER A 146 4.23 8.35 2.25
CA SER A 146 2.99 8.56 1.48
C SER A 146 1.75 8.88 2.33
N MET A 147 1.92 9.07 3.64
CA MET A 147 0.85 9.39 4.59
C MET A 147 1.01 10.82 5.14
N ASP A 148 1.94 11.60 4.60
CA ASP A 148 2.17 13.03 4.86
C ASP A 148 0.88 13.85 4.75
N GLY A 149 0.12 13.69 3.65
CA GLY A 149 -1.14 14.41 3.48
C GLY A 149 -2.22 14.02 4.50
N MET A 150 -2.22 12.75 4.95
CA MET A 150 -3.09 12.31 6.04
C MET A 150 -2.69 12.97 7.37
N ARG A 151 -1.40 12.97 7.71
CA ARG A 151 -0.86 13.62 8.91
C ARG A 151 -1.17 15.11 8.93
N ALA A 152 -0.93 15.81 7.82
CA ALA A 152 -1.25 17.23 7.64
C ALA A 152 -2.72 17.55 7.94
N TYR A 153 -3.64 16.72 7.46
CA TYR A 153 -5.06 16.91 7.74
C TYR A 153 -5.44 16.56 9.18
N LEU A 154 -4.86 15.52 9.77
CA LEU A 154 -5.09 15.20 11.17
C LEU A 154 -4.63 16.35 12.10
N GLU A 155 -3.45 16.92 11.82
CA GLU A 155 -2.95 18.13 12.50
C GLU A 155 -3.86 19.35 12.28
N ARG A 156 -4.54 19.44 11.14
CA ARG A 156 -5.46 20.56 10.91
C ARG A 156 -6.77 20.39 11.65
N GLU A 157 -7.25 19.15 11.76
CA GLU A 157 -8.63 18.82 12.11
C GLU A 157 -8.83 18.37 13.56
N PHE A 158 -7.75 18.09 14.29
CA PHE A 158 -7.80 17.66 15.69
C PHE A 158 -6.94 18.57 16.59
N ASP A 159 -7.45 18.89 17.77
CA ASP A 159 -6.76 19.72 18.77
C ASP A 159 -5.66 18.93 19.49
N ALA A 160 -5.88 17.63 19.69
CA ALA A 160 -4.90 16.74 20.28
C ALA A 160 -4.96 15.35 19.65
N ILE A 161 -3.78 14.76 19.46
CA ILE A 161 -3.57 13.43 18.91
C ILE A 161 -2.70 12.67 19.90
N TYR A 162 -3.15 11.50 20.34
CA TYR A 162 -2.38 10.60 21.18
C TYR A 162 -2.18 9.28 20.44
N ILE A 163 -0.93 8.86 20.28
CA ILE A 163 -0.56 7.64 19.57
C ILE A 163 0.21 6.72 20.53
N VAL A 164 -0.36 5.55 20.80
CA VAL A 164 0.34 4.43 21.44
C VAL A 164 0.75 3.47 20.34
N ASP A 165 1.99 3.54 19.92
CA ASP A 165 2.54 2.67 18.91
C ASP A 165 2.99 1.36 19.54
N LEU A 166 2.31 0.26 19.18
CA LEU A 166 2.62 -1.07 19.68
C LEU A 166 3.67 -1.76 18.79
N ALA A 167 4.24 -1.07 17.80
CA ALA A 167 5.23 -1.58 16.86
C ALA A 167 4.78 -2.93 16.24
N GLY A 168 5.70 -3.87 16.07
CA GLY A 168 5.37 -5.23 15.61
C GLY A 168 5.20 -5.36 14.10
N ASN A 169 5.78 -4.43 13.33
CA ASN A 169 5.88 -4.54 11.87
C ASN A 169 7.04 -5.50 11.50
N VAL A 170 6.70 -6.74 11.20
CA VAL A 170 7.67 -7.79 10.83
C VAL A 170 8.41 -7.45 9.53
N ARG A 171 7.81 -6.64 8.64
CA ARG A 171 8.46 -6.24 7.39
C ARG A 171 9.61 -5.26 7.61
N LYS A 172 9.51 -4.40 8.63
CA LYS A 172 10.59 -3.49 9.04
C LYS A 172 11.62 -4.18 9.93
N PHE A 173 11.18 -5.15 10.73
CA PHE A 173 12.06 -5.87 11.65
C PHE A 173 11.91 -7.39 11.48
N PRO A 174 12.50 -7.99 10.41
CA PRO A 174 12.40 -9.42 10.13
C PRO A 174 12.92 -10.31 11.27
N GLN A 175 13.84 -9.81 12.10
CA GLN A 175 14.35 -10.52 13.29
C GLN A 175 13.27 -10.81 14.33
N TYR A 176 12.12 -10.11 14.28
CA TYR A 176 10.98 -10.33 15.16
C TYR A 176 9.83 -11.07 14.45
N ALA A 177 10.13 -11.75 13.34
CA ALA A 177 9.16 -12.55 12.59
C ALA A 177 8.50 -13.63 13.46
N GLY A 178 7.22 -13.89 13.16
CA GLY A 178 6.35 -14.78 13.93
C GLY A 178 5.15 -14.03 14.51
N THR A 179 4.36 -14.73 15.32
CA THR A 179 3.11 -14.21 15.90
C THR A 179 3.31 -13.61 17.30
N THR A 180 4.52 -13.71 17.86
CA THR A 180 4.80 -13.43 19.28
C THR A 180 5.08 -11.96 19.59
N HIS A 181 5.52 -11.17 18.61
CA HIS A 181 5.86 -9.76 18.84
C HIS A 181 4.78 -8.78 18.36
N ASN A 182 3.69 -9.28 17.76
CA ASN A 182 2.55 -8.48 17.34
C ASN A 182 1.32 -8.79 18.21
N VAL A 183 0.57 -7.77 18.64
CA VAL A 183 -0.57 -7.97 19.55
C VAL A 183 -1.72 -8.80 18.95
N PHE A 184 -1.85 -8.79 17.63
CA PHE A 184 -2.82 -9.60 16.87
C PHE A 184 -2.19 -10.78 16.14
N GLY A 185 -0.88 -11.01 16.29
CA GLY A 185 -0.18 -12.07 15.56
C GLY A 185 -0.10 -11.83 14.04
N ILE A 186 -0.23 -10.57 13.60
CA ILE A 186 -0.16 -10.17 12.18
C ILE A 186 1.19 -9.54 11.85
N LYS A 187 1.45 -9.31 10.54
CA LYS A 187 2.74 -8.79 10.06
C LYS A 187 2.87 -7.26 10.05
N VAL A 188 1.75 -6.53 10.10
CA VAL A 188 1.73 -5.05 10.07
C VAL A 188 1.82 -4.48 11.49
N GLY A 189 2.45 -3.32 11.62
CA GLY A 189 2.53 -2.62 12.90
C GLY A 189 1.15 -2.13 13.35
N VAL A 190 0.91 -2.11 14.66
CA VAL A 190 -0.39 -1.74 15.24
C VAL A 190 -0.19 -0.54 16.15
N CYS A 191 -1.10 0.44 16.08
CA CYS A 191 -1.16 1.52 17.05
C CYS A 191 -2.58 1.69 17.61
N VAL A 192 -2.67 2.24 18.82
CA VAL A 192 -3.89 2.83 19.36
C VAL A 192 -3.81 4.34 19.17
N SER A 193 -4.82 4.92 18.55
CA SER A 193 -4.89 6.36 18.26
C SER A 193 -6.09 6.97 18.95
N PHE A 194 -5.89 8.13 19.58
CA PHE A 194 -6.96 8.99 20.10
C PHE A 194 -6.88 10.34 19.41
N LEU A 195 -7.90 10.66 18.62
CA LEU A 195 -8.00 11.91 17.87
C LEU A 195 -9.10 12.75 18.52
N ILE A 196 -8.73 13.89 19.10
CA ILE A 196 -9.60 14.71 19.94
C ILE A 196 -9.89 16.04 19.26
N ARG A 197 -11.17 16.32 19.03
CA ARG A 197 -11.67 17.60 18.53
C ARG A 197 -12.53 18.26 19.60
N ARG A 198 -12.22 19.50 19.95
CA ARG A 198 -12.90 20.29 20.99
C ARG A 198 -13.86 21.32 20.43
N SER A 199 -13.66 21.73 19.18
CA SER A 199 -14.54 22.69 18.50
C SER A 199 -14.39 22.58 16.98
N ALA A 200 -15.39 23.09 16.27
CA ALA A 200 -15.39 23.08 14.80
C ALA A 200 -14.27 23.95 14.20
N THR A 201 -13.89 25.01 14.91
CA THR A 201 -12.84 25.95 14.48
C THR A 201 -11.70 25.90 15.47
N ARG A 202 -10.61 25.26 15.05
CA ARG A 202 -9.43 25.10 15.89
C ARG A 202 -8.73 26.44 16.10
N THR A 203 -8.32 26.70 17.34
CA THR A 203 -7.43 27.83 17.68
C THR A 203 -6.12 27.25 18.22
N GLY A 204 -5.00 27.54 17.56
CA GLY A 204 -3.68 27.05 17.95
C GLY A 204 -3.20 25.78 17.23
N THR A 205 -2.07 25.25 17.70
CA THR A 205 -1.37 24.07 17.15
C THR A 205 -1.88 22.77 17.77
N THR A 206 -1.72 21.64 17.06
CA THR A 206 -2.16 20.34 17.55
C THR A 206 -1.15 19.82 18.56
N LYS A 207 -1.65 19.34 19.68
CA LYS A 207 -0.83 18.62 20.65
C LYS A 207 -0.66 17.18 20.18
N LEU A 208 0.52 16.84 19.68
CA LEU A 208 0.83 15.49 19.23
C LEU A 208 1.64 14.76 20.29
N ASN A 209 1.05 13.73 20.88
CA ASN A 209 1.62 12.96 21.98
C ASN A 209 1.87 11.53 21.51
N TYR A 210 3.08 11.04 21.69
CA TYR A 210 3.50 9.72 21.21
C TYR A 210 4.17 8.91 22.31
N VAL A 211 3.93 7.59 22.27
CA VAL A 211 4.68 6.60 23.03
C VAL A 211 4.80 5.34 22.19
N GLU A 212 5.97 4.70 22.22
CA GLU A 212 6.24 3.46 21.49
C GLU A 212 6.55 2.32 22.45
N ALA A 213 6.04 1.13 22.15
CA ALA A 213 6.48 -0.11 22.78
C ALA A 213 7.93 -0.39 22.41
N GLN A 214 8.78 -0.67 23.40
CA GLN A 214 10.22 -0.78 23.13
C GLN A 214 10.54 -1.94 22.16
N PRO A 215 11.65 -1.81 21.39
CA PRO A 215 12.13 -2.86 20.50
C PRO A 215 12.23 -4.23 21.19
N GLY A 216 11.83 -5.28 20.48
CA GLY A 216 11.89 -6.67 20.95
C GLY A 216 10.83 -7.06 21.98
N TRP A 217 9.92 -6.16 22.41
CA TRP A 217 8.81 -6.55 23.29
C TRP A 217 7.89 -7.58 22.61
N ARG A 218 7.61 -8.67 23.35
CA ARG A 218 6.59 -9.66 22.99
C ARG A 218 5.18 -9.16 23.30
N LYS A 219 4.18 -9.80 22.70
CA LYS A 219 2.74 -9.52 22.84
C LYS A 219 2.35 -9.38 24.31
N GLU A 220 2.75 -10.31 25.16
CA GLU A 220 2.38 -10.34 26.58
C GLU A 220 2.87 -9.07 27.29
N LYS A 221 4.11 -8.66 27.02
CA LYS A 221 4.69 -7.44 27.61
C LYS A 221 4.02 -6.17 27.09
N LYS A 222 3.62 -6.14 25.81
CA LYS A 222 2.83 -5.03 25.23
C LYS A 222 1.46 -4.92 25.87
N LEU A 223 0.78 -6.05 26.09
CA LEU A 223 -0.51 -6.08 26.78
C LEU A 223 -0.37 -5.68 28.25
N GLN A 224 0.68 -6.12 28.94
CA GLN A 224 0.97 -5.71 30.31
C GLN A 224 1.24 -4.20 30.40
N PHE A 225 1.98 -3.63 29.44
CA PHE A 225 2.19 -2.18 29.36
C PHE A 225 0.86 -1.42 29.24
N LEU A 226 -0.08 -1.93 28.43
CA LEU A 226 -1.42 -1.35 28.31
C LEU A 226 -2.25 -1.51 29.60
N GLN A 227 -2.10 -2.61 30.34
CA GLN A 227 -2.85 -2.84 31.58
C GLN A 227 -2.31 -2.02 32.76
N ASP A 228 -1.00 -2.01 32.97
CA ASP A 228 -0.39 -1.45 34.19
C ASP A 228 -0.14 0.06 34.10
N ASN A 229 0.14 0.57 32.90
CA ASN A 229 0.74 1.90 32.74
C ASN A 229 -0.04 2.83 31.81
N PHE A 230 -1.08 2.34 31.14
CA PHE A 230 -1.82 3.17 30.18
C PHE A 230 -2.95 3.94 30.85
N SER A 231 -2.71 5.25 31.03
CA SER A 231 -3.73 6.27 31.20
C SER A 231 -3.21 7.50 30.47
N LEU A 232 -4.07 8.21 29.75
CA LEU A 232 -3.72 9.48 29.09
C LEU A 232 -2.99 10.45 30.04
N SER A 233 -3.32 10.43 31.34
CA SER A 233 -2.71 11.28 32.37
C SER A 233 -1.45 10.72 33.04
N LYS A 234 -1.22 9.40 33.00
CA LYS A 234 -0.09 8.75 33.72
C LYS A 234 1.03 8.32 32.78
N THR A 235 0.72 8.10 31.51
CA THR A 235 1.70 7.73 30.49
C THR A 235 2.67 8.88 30.28
N LYS A 236 3.97 8.57 30.28
CA LYS A 236 5.03 9.53 29.95
C LYS A 236 5.07 9.71 28.43
N TRP A 237 4.39 10.73 27.95
CA TRP A 237 4.32 11.06 26.53
C TRP A 237 5.57 11.79 26.05
N ILE A 238 5.94 11.52 24.81
CA ILE A 238 6.86 12.35 24.04
C ILE A 238 5.98 13.28 23.22
N GLU A 239 6.08 14.59 23.46
CA GLU A 239 5.41 15.58 22.61
C GLU A 239 6.22 15.75 21.31
N LEU A 240 5.58 15.46 20.18
CA LEU A 240 6.20 15.52 18.87
C LEU A 240 5.91 16.87 18.21
N THR A 241 6.89 17.41 17.50
CA THR A 241 6.73 18.59 16.66
C THR A 241 6.89 18.15 15.20
N PRO A 242 5.81 18.17 14.39
CA PRO A 242 5.90 17.83 12.97
C PRO A 242 6.91 18.73 12.24
N ASP A 243 7.66 18.15 11.30
CA ASP A 243 8.52 18.93 10.41
C ASP A 243 7.71 19.66 9.31
N THR A 244 8.38 20.39 8.41
CA THR A 244 7.73 21.11 7.30
C THR A 244 7.06 20.19 6.27
N ARG A 245 7.32 18.88 6.32
CA ARG A 245 6.71 17.85 5.46
C ARG A 245 5.71 17.00 6.24
N HIS A 246 5.27 17.47 7.41
CA HIS A 246 4.33 16.79 8.28
C HIS A 246 4.80 15.40 8.74
N ASN A 247 6.10 15.15 8.83
CA ASN A 247 6.64 13.94 9.46
C ASN A 247 6.57 14.11 10.98
N TRP A 248 5.94 13.16 11.67
CA TRP A 248 5.75 13.21 13.12
C TRP A 248 6.97 12.73 13.90
N ILE A 249 7.67 11.76 13.34
CA ILE A 249 8.87 11.16 13.89
C ILE A 249 9.99 11.32 12.86
N ASP A 250 11.23 11.29 13.32
CA ASP A 250 12.38 11.34 12.43
C ASP A 250 12.35 10.13 11.48
N ILE A 251 12.18 10.42 10.20
CA ILE A 251 12.23 9.43 9.12
C ILE A 251 13.63 9.33 8.49
N GLY A 252 14.66 9.84 9.19
CA GLY A 252 16.06 9.78 8.81
C GLY A 252 16.52 10.90 7.87
N GLU A 253 15.87 12.06 7.91
CA GLU A 253 16.18 13.18 7.02
C GLU A 253 16.66 14.38 7.84
N SER A 254 17.97 14.43 8.12
CA SER A 254 18.59 15.62 8.70
C SER A 254 18.48 16.79 7.71
N SER A 255 18.38 18.02 8.23
CA SER A 255 18.46 19.24 7.39
C SER A 255 19.70 19.25 6.50
N ASP A 256 20.79 18.64 6.96
CA ASP A 256 22.07 18.60 6.26
C ASP A 256 22.01 17.67 5.04
N TYR A 257 21.17 16.63 5.06
CA TYR A 257 20.97 15.75 3.89
C TYR A 257 20.41 16.52 2.69
N ALA A 258 19.52 17.49 2.92
CA ALA A 258 18.96 18.33 1.87
C ALA A 258 19.99 19.26 1.22
N ALA A 259 21.16 19.45 1.83
CA ALA A 259 22.26 20.23 1.26
C ALA A 259 23.14 19.42 0.28
N PHE A 260 23.02 18.08 0.26
CA PHE A 260 23.76 17.26 -0.70
C PHE A 260 23.18 17.38 -2.11
N THR A 261 24.05 17.18 -3.09
CA THR A 261 23.65 17.08 -4.50
C THR A 261 22.65 15.94 -4.69
N PRO A 262 21.50 16.20 -5.33
CA PRO A 262 20.56 15.13 -5.65
C PRO A 262 21.14 14.22 -6.74
N ILE A 263 20.97 12.90 -6.59
CA ILE A 263 21.30 11.94 -7.65
C ILE A 263 20.44 12.22 -8.90
N ARG A 264 19.21 12.69 -8.69
CA ARG A 264 18.26 13.12 -9.71
C ARG A 264 17.33 14.21 -9.17
N GLN A 265 16.99 15.18 -10.00
CA GLN A 265 15.95 16.15 -9.72
C GLN A 265 14.96 16.21 -10.88
N ASP A 266 13.66 16.10 -10.58
CA ASP A 266 12.62 16.17 -11.61
C ASP A 266 12.46 17.60 -12.14
N GLY A 267 12.58 17.78 -13.46
CA GLY A 267 12.36 19.07 -14.13
C GLY A 267 13.47 20.11 -13.91
N ASP A 268 14.62 19.70 -13.37
CA ASP A 268 15.80 20.54 -13.13
C ASP A 268 17.07 19.75 -13.51
N GLU A 269 18.06 20.42 -14.12
CA GLU A 269 19.32 19.79 -14.56
C GLU A 269 20.39 19.73 -13.45
N THR A 270 20.05 20.12 -12.23
CA THR A 270 20.90 20.08 -11.04
C THR A 270 21.12 18.67 -10.45
N GLY A 271 20.38 17.66 -10.92
CA GLY A 271 20.61 16.26 -10.54
C GLY A 271 21.79 15.66 -11.28
N LEU A 272 22.51 14.71 -10.68
CA LEU A 272 23.65 14.04 -11.33
C LEU A 272 23.25 13.28 -12.61
N PHE A 273 22.08 12.65 -12.62
CA PHE A 273 21.57 11.87 -13.76
C PHE A 273 20.28 12.48 -14.33
N LYS A 274 20.19 12.55 -15.67
CA LYS A 274 19.01 13.01 -16.41
C LYS A 274 17.86 11.99 -16.32
N GLN A 275 18.18 10.71 -16.48
CA GLN A 275 17.25 9.59 -16.51
C GLN A 275 17.65 8.48 -15.54
N TYR A 276 16.65 7.69 -15.15
CA TYR A 276 16.77 6.55 -14.25
C TYR A 276 15.53 5.67 -14.45
N SER A 277 15.56 4.45 -13.92
CA SER A 277 14.43 3.53 -14.02
C SER A 277 14.42 2.57 -12.85
N LEU A 278 13.24 2.11 -12.46
CA LEU A 278 13.15 0.89 -11.66
C LEU A 278 13.66 -0.32 -12.46
N GLY A 279 14.04 -1.38 -11.75
CA GLY A 279 14.30 -2.68 -12.37
C GLY A 279 13.04 -3.31 -13.00
N VAL A 280 13.23 -4.34 -13.81
CA VAL A 280 12.18 -5.03 -14.56
C VAL A 280 11.21 -5.75 -13.61
N SER A 281 9.90 -5.51 -13.77
CA SER A 281 8.87 -6.24 -13.03
C SER A 281 8.06 -7.13 -13.97
N THR A 282 8.07 -8.43 -13.74
CA THR A 282 7.36 -9.37 -14.62
C THR A 282 5.98 -9.75 -14.09
N ASN A 283 5.78 -9.71 -12.76
CA ASN A 283 4.65 -10.31 -12.04
C ASN A 283 4.44 -11.82 -12.28
N ARG A 284 5.29 -12.49 -13.08
CA ARG A 284 5.20 -13.91 -13.45
C ARG A 284 6.58 -14.52 -13.72
N ASP A 285 7.49 -14.37 -12.76
CA ASP A 285 8.90 -14.74 -12.88
C ASP A 285 9.11 -16.19 -13.38
N ALA A 286 8.27 -17.13 -12.97
CA ALA A 286 8.35 -18.53 -13.43
C ALA A 286 8.17 -18.71 -14.95
N VAL A 287 7.48 -17.77 -15.61
CA VAL A 287 7.32 -17.72 -17.07
C VAL A 287 8.44 -16.89 -17.70
N ALA A 288 8.76 -15.75 -17.09
CA ALA A 288 9.61 -14.72 -17.70
C ALA A 288 11.12 -14.96 -17.50
N TYR A 289 11.53 -15.65 -16.43
CA TYR A 289 12.93 -15.89 -16.10
C TYR A 289 13.28 -17.38 -16.07
N ASN A 290 14.50 -17.71 -16.50
CA ASN A 290 15.09 -19.03 -16.27
C ASN A 290 16.61 -18.99 -16.37
N PHE A 291 17.33 -19.92 -15.72
CA PHE A 291 18.76 -20.10 -15.96
C PHE A 291 19.04 -20.71 -17.35
N SER A 292 18.14 -21.57 -17.84
CA SER A 292 18.27 -22.24 -19.13
C SER A 292 17.39 -21.58 -20.18
N GLU A 293 18.00 -21.15 -21.30
CA GLU A 293 17.29 -20.61 -22.46
C GLU A 293 16.23 -21.58 -22.99
N THR A 294 16.58 -22.87 -23.10
CA THR A 294 15.66 -23.93 -23.55
C THR A 294 14.46 -24.06 -22.61
N ALA A 295 14.68 -24.01 -21.29
CA ALA A 295 13.59 -24.08 -20.32
C ALA A 295 12.73 -22.81 -20.36
N LEU A 296 13.34 -21.63 -20.50
CA LEU A 296 12.63 -20.35 -20.68
C LEU A 296 11.70 -20.42 -21.89
N MET A 297 12.21 -20.85 -23.04
CA MET A 297 11.42 -20.97 -24.27
C MET A 297 10.27 -21.96 -24.12
N LYS A 298 10.47 -23.07 -23.41
CA LYS A 298 9.39 -24.01 -23.09
C LYS A 298 8.30 -23.36 -22.24
N ASN A 299 8.68 -22.63 -21.18
CA ASN A 299 7.74 -21.95 -20.29
C ASN A 299 6.93 -20.89 -21.04
N VAL A 300 7.60 -20.05 -21.84
CA VAL A 300 6.96 -19.00 -22.63
C VAL A 300 6.06 -19.58 -23.72
N THR A 301 6.46 -20.67 -24.38
CA THR A 301 5.62 -21.34 -25.38
C THR A 301 4.36 -21.93 -24.76
N ALA A 302 4.47 -22.55 -23.60
CA ALA A 302 3.31 -23.07 -22.87
C ALA A 302 2.36 -21.94 -22.45
N PHE A 303 2.91 -20.84 -21.93
CA PHE A 303 2.14 -19.65 -21.59
C PHE A 303 1.44 -19.04 -22.80
N ALA A 304 2.16 -18.83 -23.91
CA ALA A 304 1.61 -18.27 -25.15
C ALA A 304 0.46 -19.11 -25.72
N LYS A 305 0.58 -20.45 -25.65
CA LYS A 305 -0.48 -21.37 -26.08
C LYS A 305 -1.77 -21.15 -25.29
N ILE A 306 -1.68 -21.05 -23.96
CA ILE A 306 -2.86 -20.84 -23.10
C ILE A 306 -3.42 -19.44 -23.31
N TYR A 307 -2.56 -18.42 -23.31
CA TYR A 307 -2.95 -17.02 -23.49
C TYR A 307 -3.67 -16.78 -24.83
N ASN A 308 -3.09 -17.23 -25.95
CA ASN A 308 -3.68 -17.05 -27.27
C ASN A 308 -4.99 -17.85 -27.42
N ALA A 309 -5.12 -19.01 -26.76
CA ALA A 309 -6.37 -19.78 -26.76
C ALA A 309 -7.48 -19.07 -25.97
N GLU A 310 -7.17 -18.53 -24.79
CA GLU A 310 -8.12 -17.72 -24.02
C GLU A 310 -8.50 -16.45 -24.79
N GLN A 311 -7.56 -15.82 -25.51
CA GLN A 311 -7.85 -14.65 -26.33
C GLN A 311 -8.80 -14.98 -27.47
N ALA A 312 -8.59 -16.10 -28.17
CA ALA A 312 -9.53 -16.58 -29.19
C ALA A 312 -10.92 -16.83 -28.60
N ARG A 313 -11.00 -17.44 -27.40
CA ARG A 313 -12.26 -17.64 -26.67
C ARG A 313 -12.94 -16.31 -26.32
N PHE A 314 -12.17 -15.32 -25.86
CA PHE A 314 -12.66 -13.98 -25.53
C PHE A 314 -13.23 -13.25 -26.74
N GLN A 315 -12.60 -13.36 -27.90
CA GLN A 315 -13.09 -12.74 -29.15
C GLN A 315 -14.43 -13.33 -29.62
N LEU A 316 -14.72 -14.59 -29.28
CA LEU A 316 -15.99 -15.25 -29.58
C LEU A 316 -17.08 -14.90 -28.57
N GLU A 317 -16.77 -14.96 -27.28
CA GLU A 317 -17.77 -14.81 -26.21
C GLU A 317 -18.05 -13.35 -25.83
N LYS A 318 -17.04 -12.47 -25.96
CA LYS A 318 -17.10 -11.02 -25.63
C LYS A 318 -17.83 -10.71 -24.32
N PRO A 319 -17.37 -11.26 -23.18
CA PRO A 319 -17.99 -11.05 -21.88
C PRO A 319 -17.90 -9.56 -21.45
N ASP A 320 -18.96 -9.07 -20.81
CA ASP A 320 -18.98 -7.71 -20.24
C ASP A 320 -18.04 -7.57 -19.02
N ASP A 321 -17.98 -8.59 -18.17
CA ASP A 321 -17.16 -8.62 -16.95
C ASP A 321 -16.00 -9.61 -17.13
N LEU A 322 -14.86 -9.07 -17.58
CA LEU A 322 -13.65 -9.87 -17.80
C LEU A 322 -13.16 -10.55 -16.52
N ASP A 323 -13.22 -9.88 -15.37
CA ASP A 323 -12.66 -10.41 -14.11
C ASP A 323 -13.44 -11.64 -13.62
N LYS A 324 -14.75 -11.72 -13.87
CA LYS A 324 -15.55 -12.92 -13.56
C LYS A 324 -15.41 -14.04 -14.58
N TRP A 325 -15.06 -13.69 -15.81
CA TRP A 325 -15.01 -14.63 -16.93
C TRP A 325 -13.65 -15.33 -17.06
N LEU A 326 -12.58 -14.66 -16.62
CA LEU A 326 -11.23 -15.23 -16.64
C LEU A 326 -11.09 -16.38 -15.63
N ASP A 327 -10.38 -17.42 -16.07
CA ASP A 327 -9.96 -18.51 -15.19
C ASP A 327 -8.56 -18.23 -14.65
N GLU A 328 -8.51 -17.95 -13.36
CA GLU A 328 -7.28 -17.62 -12.60
C GLU A 328 -6.36 -18.83 -12.40
N GLN A 329 -6.85 -20.05 -12.60
CA GLN A 329 -6.02 -21.26 -12.52
C GLN A 329 -5.20 -21.49 -13.79
N LYS A 330 -5.65 -20.96 -14.93
CA LYS A 330 -4.96 -21.12 -16.23
C LYS A 330 -3.73 -20.25 -16.35
N LEU A 331 -3.83 -19.00 -15.92
CA LEU A 331 -2.79 -17.99 -16.06
C LEU A 331 -2.69 -17.13 -14.81
N LYS A 332 -1.46 -16.72 -14.49
CA LYS A 332 -1.22 -15.67 -13.50
C LYS A 332 -1.50 -14.30 -14.13
N TRP A 333 -2.69 -13.77 -13.88
CA TRP A 333 -3.11 -12.50 -14.45
C TRP A 333 -2.46 -11.32 -13.72
N SER A 334 -2.42 -10.19 -14.40
CA SER A 334 -2.06 -8.89 -13.85
C SER A 334 -2.93 -7.85 -14.53
N ARG A 335 -2.93 -6.63 -14.00
CA ARG A 335 -3.60 -5.50 -14.63
C ARG A 335 -3.12 -5.27 -16.08
N ASN A 336 -1.81 -5.29 -16.31
CA ASN A 336 -1.25 -5.01 -17.63
C ASN A 336 -1.47 -6.16 -18.60
N LEU A 337 -1.39 -7.43 -18.16
CA LEU A 337 -1.75 -8.57 -18.99
C LEU A 337 -3.22 -8.54 -19.41
N LYS A 338 -4.13 -8.18 -18.49
CA LYS A 338 -5.55 -7.98 -18.81
C LYS A 338 -5.76 -6.83 -19.80
N ARG A 339 -4.94 -5.77 -19.75
CA ARG A 339 -4.95 -4.68 -20.73
C ARG A 339 -4.59 -5.16 -22.13
N HIS A 340 -3.46 -5.87 -22.27
CA HIS A 340 -3.06 -6.49 -23.55
C HIS A 340 -4.11 -7.48 -24.07
N PHE A 341 -4.66 -8.29 -23.16
CA PHE A 341 -5.71 -9.25 -23.48
C PHE A 341 -6.96 -8.59 -24.07
N ARG A 342 -7.44 -7.50 -23.45
CA ARG A 342 -8.56 -6.68 -23.98
C ARG A 342 -8.23 -6.03 -25.32
N GLY A 343 -6.97 -5.63 -25.51
CA GLY A 343 -6.48 -5.04 -26.76
C GLY A 343 -6.47 -6.01 -27.94
N GLY A 344 -6.51 -7.32 -27.69
CA GLY A 344 -6.42 -8.33 -28.74
C GLY A 344 -4.98 -8.64 -29.16
N ASP A 345 -3.99 -8.25 -28.34
CA ASP A 345 -2.57 -8.49 -28.61
C ASP A 345 -2.25 -9.98 -28.53
N ALA A 346 -1.74 -10.60 -29.59
CA ALA A 346 -1.33 -12.01 -29.57
C ALA A 346 0.15 -12.17 -29.24
N LEU A 347 0.51 -13.18 -28.44
CA LEU A 347 1.91 -13.48 -28.14
C LEU A 347 2.52 -14.38 -29.20
N GLN A 348 3.43 -13.81 -30.01
CA GLN A 348 4.28 -14.54 -30.95
C GLN A 348 5.64 -14.86 -30.32
N VAL A 349 5.96 -16.15 -30.24
CA VAL A 349 7.17 -16.62 -29.56
C VAL A 349 8.38 -16.57 -30.49
N SER A 350 9.47 -15.94 -30.05
CA SER A 350 10.73 -15.83 -30.80
C SER A 350 11.93 -15.79 -29.87
N GLY A 351 12.98 -16.57 -30.18
CA GLY A 351 14.23 -16.56 -29.41
C GLY A 351 14.96 -15.21 -29.44
N SER A 352 14.70 -14.37 -30.45
CA SER A 352 15.25 -13.01 -30.57
C SER A 352 14.83 -12.06 -29.44
N ARG A 353 13.86 -12.46 -28.60
CA ARG A 353 13.35 -11.70 -27.45
C ARG A 353 14.04 -12.07 -26.13
N ILE A 354 14.96 -13.03 -26.13
CA ILE A 354 15.68 -13.45 -24.94
C ILE A 354 16.81 -12.47 -24.63
N ARG A 355 16.92 -12.08 -23.36
CA ARG A 355 17.95 -11.15 -22.87
C ARG A 355 18.61 -11.72 -21.62
N GLY A 356 19.92 -11.55 -21.52
CA GLY A 356 20.62 -11.78 -20.25
C GLY A 356 20.22 -10.70 -19.24
N THR A 357 19.94 -11.11 -18.00
CA THR A 357 19.50 -10.22 -16.91
C THR A 357 20.23 -10.57 -15.61
N CYS A 358 20.28 -9.60 -14.71
CA CYS A 358 20.67 -9.80 -13.32
C CYS A 358 19.41 -9.93 -12.45
N TYR A 359 19.04 -11.18 -12.14
CA TYR A 359 17.83 -11.45 -11.36
C TYR A 359 18.05 -11.11 -9.87
N ARG A 360 19.18 -11.52 -9.29
CA ARG A 360 19.55 -11.27 -7.88
C ARG A 360 21.05 -10.93 -7.80
N PRO A 361 21.61 -10.49 -6.66
CA PRO A 361 23.01 -10.09 -6.59
C PRO A 361 23.88 -11.26 -7.03
N PHE A 362 24.77 -11.01 -7.98
CA PHE A 362 25.69 -12.00 -8.53
C PHE A 362 25.01 -13.23 -9.18
N THR A 363 23.73 -13.12 -9.53
CA THR A 363 22.92 -14.21 -10.10
C THR A 363 22.33 -13.80 -11.44
N GLN A 364 22.87 -14.37 -12.52
CA GLN A 364 22.42 -14.11 -13.88
C GLN A 364 21.38 -15.13 -14.33
N MET A 365 20.39 -14.65 -15.07
CA MET A 365 19.35 -15.47 -15.71
C MET A 365 19.08 -14.97 -17.13
N GLN A 366 18.30 -15.75 -17.87
CA GLN A 366 17.66 -15.32 -19.10
C GLN A 366 16.28 -14.75 -18.79
N LEU A 367 15.95 -13.62 -19.42
CA LEU A 367 14.66 -12.95 -19.38
C LEU A 367 14.02 -13.02 -20.78
N TYR A 368 12.73 -13.35 -20.86
CA TYR A 368 11.98 -13.24 -22.11
C TYR A 368 11.25 -11.91 -22.18
N LEU A 369 11.68 -11.04 -23.10
CA LEU A 369 11.17 -9.68 -23.22
C LEU A 369 10.03 -9.56 -24.23
N ALA A 370 8.81 -9.51 -23.71
CA ALA A 370 7.62 -9.15 -24.45
C ALA A 370 6.61 -8.53 -23.48
N ASP A 371 5.87 -7.50 -23.90
CA ASP A 371 4.92 -6.77 -23.05
C ASP A 371 3.82 -7.66 -22.44
N ILE A 372 3.49 -8.77 -23.10
CA ILE A 372 2.53 -9.77 -22.59
C ILE A 372 3.17 -10.63 -21.47
N VAL A 373 4.48 -10.82 -21.49
CA VAL A 373 5.22 -11.64 -20.51
C VAL A 373 5.74 -10.78 -19.34
N VAL A 374 6.26 -9.59 -19.64
CA VAL A 374 6.81 -8.61 -18.68
C VAL A 374 5.75 -7.57 -18.34
N ASP A 375 5.44 -7.38 -17.07
CA ASP A 375 4.35 -6.49 -16.66
C ASP A 375 4.70 -5.01 -16.78
N GLU A 376 5.88 -4.65 -16.27
CA GLU A 376 6.45 -3.31 -16.36
C GLU A 376 7.95 -3.50 -16.69
N PRO A 377 8.34 -3.39 -17.97
CA PRO A 377 9.75 -3.41 -18.34
C PRO A 377 10.50 -2.19 -17.79
N ALA A 378 9.77 -1.11 -17.51
CA ALA A 378 10.30 0.23 -17.26
C ALA A 378 11.30 0.63 -18.37
N SER A 379 12.22 1.57 -18.10
CA SER A 379 13.30 1.92 -19.04
C SER A 379 14.59 1.12 -18.81
N ALA A 380 14.62 0.19 -17.84
CA ALA A 380 15.81 -0.61 -17.52
C ALA A 380 16.32 -1.44 -18.71
N ILE A 381 15.42 -1.82 -19.62
CA ILE A 381 15.75 -2.54 -20.84
C ILE A 381 16.30 -1.61 -21.92
N GLU A 382 15.73 -0.41 -22.06
CA GLU A 382 16.19 0.63 -23.00
C GLU A 382 17.60 1.11 -22.64
N PHE A 383 17.95 1.06 -21.37
CA PHE A 383 19.30 1.39 -20.90
C PHE A 383 20.35 0.34 -21.24
N SER A 384 19.95 -0.86 -21.68
CA SER A 384 20.90 -1.92 -22.02
C SER A 384 20.51 -2.58 -23.34
N PRO A 385 20.59 -1.85 -24.48
CA PRO A 385 20.28 -2.40 -25.78
C PRO A 385 21.34 -3.45 -26.15
N LEU A 386 21.01 -4.73 -25.97
CA LEU A 386 21.84 -5.85 -26.38
C LEU A 386 21.57 -6.17 -27.85
N GLY A 387 22.61 -6.08 -28.68
CA GLY A 387 22.56 -6.54 -30.07
C GLY A 387 23.81 -6.26 -30.89
N GLU A 388 24.53 -5.17 -30.62
CA GLU A 388 25.69 -4.78 -31.42
C GLU A 388 26.99 -4.69 -30.60
N PRO A 389 28.13 -5.18 -31.15
CA PRO A 389 29.45 -4.97 -30.56
C PRO A 389 29.76 -3.47 -30.44
N GLY A 390 29.58 -2.89 -29.25
CA GLY A 390 29.82 -1.46 -28.98
C GLY A 390 28.84 -0.82 -27.98
N TYR A 391 27.66 -1.44 -27.78
CA TYR A 391 26.62 -0.95 -26.89
C TYR A 391 26.78 -1.55 -25.48
N GLN A 392 27.86 -1.14 -24.79
CA GLN A 392 28.04 -1.45 -23.37
C GLN A 392 27.52 -0.29 -22.54
N ASN A 393 26.56 -0.55 -21.65
CA ASN A 393 26.17 0.39 -20.62
C ASN A 393 26.50 -0.17 -19.22
N ARG A 394 26.64 0.71 -18.25
CA ARG A 394 26.75 0.36 -16.84
C ARG A 394 25.65 1.09 -16.10
N THR A 395 24.93 0.34 -15.27
CA THR A 395 23.83 0.89 -14.48
C THR A 395 24.13 0.69 -13.02
N ILE A 396 24.13 1.78 -12.27
CA ILE A 396 24.27 1.77 -10.81
C ILE A 396 22.87 1.58 -10.24
N TYR A 397 22.63 0.44 -9.60
CA TYR A 397 21.38 0.18 -8.89
C TYR A 397 21.54 0.51 -7.41
N VAL A 398 20.66 1.33 -6.87
CA VAL A 398 20.57 1.67 -5.44
C VAL A 398 19.20 1.30 -4.88
N THR A 399 19.14 1.11 -3.57
CA THR A 399 17.89 0.85 -2.85
C THR A 399 16.88 1.97 -3.11
N ASP A 400 15.65 1.61 -3.47
CA ASP A 400 14.57 2.58 -3.72
C ASP A 400 14.12 3.29 -2.43
N VAL A 401 13.44 4.42 -2.61
CA VAL A 401 12.91 5.25 -1.53
C VAL A 401 11.97 4.44 -0.65
N GLY A 402 12.24 4.41 0.66
CA GLY A 402 11.44 3.66 1.63
C GLY A 402 11.76 2.17 1.68
N GLY A 403 12.91 1.74 1.13
CA GLY A 403 13.46 0.41 1.36
C GLY A 403 13.52 0.06 2.85
N ARG A 404 13.23 -1.21 3.18
CA ARG A 404 13.14 -1.69 4.57
C ARG A 404 14.45 -2.31 5.07
N SER A 405 15.35 -2.62 4.15
CA SER A 405 16.70 -3.09 4.44
C SER A 405 17.68 -1.92 4.42
N ASP A 406 18.89 -2.17 4.93
CA ASP A 406 19.97 -1.19 4.86
C ASP A 406 20.25 -0.78 3.41
N PHE A 407 20.69 0.48 3.25
CA PHE A 407 21.06 1.01 1.94
C PHE A 407 22.12 0.13 1.29
N SER A 408 21.89 -0.23 0.03
CA SER A 408 22.80 -1.06 -0.76
C SER A 408 22.89 -0.55 -2.19
N VAL A 409 24.05 -0.81 -2.81
CA VAL A 409 24.39 -0.41 -4.16
C VAL A 409 25.08 -1.55 -4.89
N LEU A 410 24.73 -1.75 -6.17
CA LEU A 410 25.39 -2.71 -7.04
C LEU A 410 25.38 -2.21 -8.49
N VAL A 411 26.52 -2.34 -9.18
CA VAL A 411 26.65 -2.01 -10.60
C VAL A 411 26.49 -3.26 -11.45
N THR A 412 25.83 -3.13 -12.61
CA THR A 412 25.71 -4.20 -13.60
C THR A 412 25.78 -3.65 -15.02
N ASP A 413 26.20 -4.49 -15.95
CA ASP A 413 26.21 -4.28 -17.40
C ASP A 413 24.98 -4.85 -18.12
N ARG A 414 23.99 -5.31 -17.35
CA ARG A 414 22.75 -5.94 -17.82
C ARG A 414 21.53 -5.30 -17.15
N PRO A 415 20.33 -5.43 -17.75
CA PRO A 415 19.08 -5.12 -17.04
C PRO A 415 19.02 -5.90 -15.72
N ALA A 416 18.48 -5.28 -14.68
CA ALA A 416 18.22 -5.94 -13.40
C ALA A 416 16.73 -6.07 -13.11
N ASP A 417 16.38 -7.09 -12.34
CA ASP A 417 15.03 -7.27 -11.80
C ASP A 417 14.66 -6.15 -10.81
N LEU A 418 13.37 -5.83 -10.66
CA LEU A 418 12.87 -4.84 -9.69
C LEU A 418 13.39 -5.12 -8.27
N HIS A 419 13.50 -6.39 -7.90
CA HIS A 419 13.92 -6.84 -6.58
C HIS A 419 15.40 -7.26 -6.56
N PHE A 420 16.25 -6.55 -7.30
CA PHE A 420 17.63 -6.95 -7.57
C PHE A 420 18.43 -7.29 -6.32
N CYS A 421 18.42 -6.47 -5.26
CA CYS A 421 19.15 -6.75 -4.01
C CYS A 421 18.25 -6.79 -2.76
N ALA A 422 16.94 -6.97 -2.91
CA ALA A 422 16.01 -7.13 -1.78
C ALA A 422 14.97 -8.21 -2.05
N SER A 423 14.35 -8.75 -1.01
CA SER A 423 13.30 -9.77 -1.19
C SER A 423 11.97 -9.22 -1.72
N SER A 424 11.73 -7.91 -1.55
CA SER A 424 10.44 -7.30 -1.93
C SER A 424 10.47 -5.77 -2.11
N ASP A 425 11.62 -5.12 -1.87
CA ASP A 425 11.77 -3.68 -2.13
C ASP A 425 12.34 -3.46 -3.53
N GLY A 426 12.04 -2.30 -4.12
CA GLY A 426 12.52 -1.90 -5.43
C GLY A 426 13.98 -1.45 -5.41
N PHE A 427 14.60 -1.49 -6.58
CA PHE A 427 15.89 -0.83 -6.84
C PHE A 427 15.73 0.14 -8.00
N GLN A 428 16.39 1.29 -7.88
CA GLN A 428 16.46 2.32 -8.91
C GLN A 428 17.82 2.22 -9.62
N GLY A 429 17.79 2.06 -10.94
CA GLY A 429 18.94 2.01 -11.82
C GLY A 429 19.23 3.36 -12.46
N PHE A 430 20.47 3.82 -12.30
CA PHE A 430 21.03 5.03 -12.89
C PHE A 430 22.05 4.64 -13.95
N PRO A 431 21.69 4.64 -15.24
CA PRO A 431 22.60 4.23 -16.31
C PRO A 431 23.59 5.34 -16.64
N VAL A 432 24.79 4.99 -17.09
CA VAL A 432 25.79 5.97 -17.58
C VAL A 432 25.32 6.60 -18.89
N TYR A 433 24.71 5.80 -19.76
CA TYR A 433 24.18 6.24 -21.05
C TYR A 433 22.68 6.02 -21.17
N THR A 434 22.03 6.80 -22.02
CA THR A 434 20.68 6.53 -22.52
C THR A 434 20.74 6.33 -24.03
N TYR A 435 19.68 5.76 -24.59
CA TYR A 435 19.58 5.48 -26.02
C TYR A 435 18.24 5.98 -26.55
N ASP A 436 18.23 6.43 -27.81
CA ASP A 436 16.99 6.75 -28.52
C ASP A 436 16.11 5.49 -28.71
N GLU A 437 14.82 5.65 -29.04
CA GLU A 437 13.88 4.53 -29.16
C GLU A 437 14.32 3.43 -30.16
N ASP A 438 15.04 3.81 -31.20
CA ASP A 438 15.60 2.87 -32.19
C ASP A 438 16.98 2.32 -31.79
N SER A 439 17.47 2.69 -30.61
CA SER A 439 18.80 2.38 -30.08
C SER A 439 19.95 2.88 -30.96
N SER A 440 19.72 3.81 -31.89
CA SER A 440 20.72 4.24 -32.88
C SER A 440 21.73 5.24 -32.32
N ASN A 441 21.34 6.05 -31.34
CA ASN A 441 22.19 7.07 -30.74
C ASN A 441 22.38 6.83 -29.25
N ARG A 442 23.63 6.95 -28.80
CA ARG A 442 24.03 6.90 -27.39
C ARG A 442 24.22 8.31 -26.84
N CYS A 443 23.51 8.64 -25.78
CA CYS A 443 23.58 9.94 -25.12
C CYS A 443 24.16 9.81 -23.70
N GLU A 444 24.96 10.78 -23.26
CA GLU A 444 25.42 10.84 -21.88
C GLU A 444 24.26 11.19 -20.95
N ASN A 445 24.05 10.33 -19.95
CA ASN A 445 22.99 10.50 -18.96
C ASN A 445 23.42 11.35 -17.77
N ILE A 446 24.72 11.65 -17.66
CA ILE A 446 25.27 12.55 -16.66
C ILE A 446 24.97 13.99 -17.11
N THR A 447 24.59 14.86 -16.18
CA THR A 447 24.35 16.28 -16.46
C THR A 447 25.66 17.05 -16.53
N ASP A 448 25.71 18.11 -17.33
CA ASP A 448 26.89 18.99 -17.46
C ASP A 448 27.23 19.72 -16.15
N TRP A 449 26.30 19.68 -15.19
CA TRP A 449 26.47 20.22 -13.84
C TRP A 449 27.43 19.37 -12.98
N ALA A 450 27.47 18.05 -13.21
CA ALA A 450 28.27 17.09 -12.46
C ALA A 450 29.72 16.99 -12.97
#